data_AF-A0A9D7Y6X9-F1
#
_entry.id   AF-A0A9D7Y6X9-F1
#
_cell.length_a   1.000
_cell.length_b   1.000
_cell.length_c   1.000
_cell.angle_alpha   90.00
_cell.angle_beta   90.00
_cell.angle_gamma   90.00
#
_symmetry.space_group_name_H-M   'P 1'
#
loop_
_entity.id
_entity.type
_entity.pdbx_description
1 polymer ?
#
loop_
_entity_poly.entity_id
_entity_poly.type
_entity_poly.pdbx_seq_one_letter_code
_entity_poly.pdbx_strand_id
1 'polypeptide(L)'
;MYDDLDATYVAFPNKAGIIFSSNRPDAFTKSDSTTLPSDNRYNIFLLTNFGDKPELNQLSQLSKLKYGNARFPMQYNVNHFTFVSDENGIGNRYAGFFTTKAEGLDTLVLIGDDILRNPSALEVDSALRVYKKTDVDSIAVVAVSSDSAYTFPLTNYQSTLGETRIAGDNNQVSEVTRQSDEKILYKLKINEDVLRRRNMGAQPTEYMKKIMNEHKAKEAELKFPDDKPVADTAKKDDDFFQTEFANEKKDSSVIGKVYSAEETANESILKKIKLFTYKPPKFSADAASATFTNNVLINRYQPYSGGFGPVRLNSSTPLNGLIRLGTTELMEDVRITGGYKISTNLKIMSG
;
A
#
# COMPACT_ATOMS: atom_id res chain seq x y z
N MET A 1 -18.53 12.33 -7.39
CA MET A 1 -17.60 12.88 -8.38
C MET A 1 -16.23 12.33 -8.04
N TYR A 2 -15.53 11.77 -9.02
CA TYR A 2 -14.13 11.36 -8.86
C TYR A 2 -13.23 12.52 -9.24
N ASP A 3 -12.04 12.56 -8.65
CA ASP A 3 -11.06 13.61 -8.91
C ASP A 3 -10.03 13.10 -9.92
N ASP A 4 -9.87 13.83 -11.03
CA ASP A 4 -8.99 13.48 -12.14
C ASP A 4 -7.93 14.56 -12.28
N LEU A 5 -6.71 14.20 -11.92
CA LEU A 5 -5.61 15.15 -11.71
C LEU A 5 -4.37 14.77 -12.52
N ASP A 6 -3.48 15.74 -12.68
CA ASP A 6 -2.14 15.56 -13.26
C ASP A 6 -2.15 14.93 -14.66
N ALA A 7 -3.12 15.30 -15.50
CA ALA A 7 -3.28 14.75 -16.85
C ALA A 7 -2.08 15.08 -17.75
N THR A 8 -1.53 14.05 -18.39
CA THR A 8 -0.37 14.14 -19.29
C THR A 8 -0.57 13.26 -20.51
N TYR A 9 -0.24 13.79 -21.69
CA TYR A 9 -0.25 13.02 -22.94
C TYR A 9 0.90 12.02 -23.00
N VAL A 10 0.62 10.82 -23.53
CA VAL A 10 1.62 9.77 -23.74
C VAL A 10 1.42 9.05 -25.08
N ALA A 11 2.53 8.61 -25.66
CA ALA A 11 2.56 7.82 -26.88
C ALA A 11 3.38 6.53 -26.68
N PHE A 12 2.69 5.42 -26.43
CA PHE A 12 3.24 4.07 -26.34
C PHE A 12 3.26 3.38 -27.72
N PRO A 13 3.94 2.23 -27.90
CA PRO A 13 3.90 1.50 -29.16
C PRO A 13 2.46 1.14 -29.52
N ASN A 14 2.02 1.58 -30.70
CA ASN A 14 0.68 1.33 -31.24
C ASN A 14 -0.47 1.90 -30.41
N LYS A 15 -0.21 2.76 -29.41
CA LYS A 15 -1.27 3.35 -28.59
C LYS A 15 -0.86 4.71 -28.03
N ALA A 16 -1.69 5.72 -28.27
CA ALA A 16 -1.54 7.05 -27.71
C ALA A 16 -2.76 7.41 -26.87
N GLY A 17 -2.55 8.23 -25.84
CA GLY A 17 -3.57 8.50 -24.83
C GLY A 17 -3.18 9.61 -23.89
N ILE A 18 -4.06 9.84 -22.91
CA ILE A 18 -3.81 10.72 -21.78
C ILE A 18 -3.75 9.85 -20.54
N ILE A 19 -2.65 9.89 -19.80
CA ILE A 19 -2.58 9.30 -18.46
C ILE A 19 -2.83 10.36 -17.40
N PHE A 20 -3.49 9.98 -16.33
CA PHE A 20 -3.86 10.88 -15.25
C PHE A 20 -4.06 10.11 -13.94
N SER A 21 -4.02 10.82 -12.83
CA SER A 21 -4.26 10.28 -11.49
C SER A 21 -5.73 10.39 -11.14
N SER A 22 -6.35 9.30 -10.70
CA SER A 22 -7.76 9.31 -10.27
C SER A 22 -8.04 8.41 -9.07
N ASN A 23 -8.99 8.81 -8.23
CA ASN A 23 -9.49 8.03 -7.09
C ASN A 23 -10.68 7.12 -7.45
N ARG A 24 -10.88 6.87 -8.74
CA ARG A 24 -11.80 5.84 -9.24
C ARG A 24 -11.39 4.44 -8.74
N PRO A 25 -12.34 3.60 -8.31
CA PRO A 25 -12.03 2.25 -7.85
C PRO A 25 -11.62 1.30 -8.99
N ASP A 26 -12.23 1.44 -10.16
CA ASP A 26 -11.90 0.70 -11.37
C ASP A 26 -12.11 1.55 -12.65
N ALA A 27 -11.79 0.98 -13.81
CA ALA A 27 -11.91 1.66 -15.11
C ALA A 27 -13.33 1.67 -15.70
N PHE A 28 -14.29 0.94 -15.10
CA PHE A 28 -15.65 0.77 -15.64
C PHE A 28 -16.69 1.57 -14.86
N THR A 29 -16.35 2.06 -13.67
CA THR A 29 -17.25 2.86 -12.83
C THR A 29 -17.47 4.23 -13.46
N LYS A 30 -18.66 4.44 -14.01
CA LYS A 30 -19.09 5.77 -14.48
C LYS A 30 -19.25 6.71 -13.29
N SER A 31 -18.78 7.94 -13.45
CA SER A 31 -19.02 9.01 -12.47
C SER A 31 -20.52 9.36 -12.47
N ASP A 32 -21.21 9.07 -11.38
CA ASP A 32 -22.59 9.48 -11.16
C ASP A 32 -22.67 10.69 -10.21
N SER A 33 -23.69 11.53 -10.36
CA SER A 33 -23.93 12.74 -9.56
C SER A 33 -24.12 12.43 -8.07
N THR A 34 -24.38 11.17 -7.71
CA THR A 34 -24.59 10.67 -6.33
C THR A 34 -23.30 10.20 -5.66
N THR A 35 -22.18 10.11 -6.40
CA THR A 35 -20.92 9.63 -5.81
C THR A 35 -20.33 10.71 -4.89
N LEU A 36 -20.20 10.42 -3.60
CA LEU A 36 -19.44 11.26 -2.68
C LEU A 36 -17.94 11.18 -3.01
N PRO A 37 -17.12 12.19 -2.65
CA PRO A 37 -15.66 12.07 -2.76
C PRO A 37 -15.22 10.79 -2.05
N SER A 38 -14.66 9.85 -2.79
CA SER A 38 -14.22 8.59 -2.23
C SER A 38 -12.90 8.79 -1.49
N ASP A 39 -12.76 8.19 -0.30
CA ASP A 39 -11.47 8.02 0.41
C ASP A 39 -10.54 7.02 -0.32
N ASN A 40 -10.80 6.78 -1.61
CA ASN A 40 -10.00 5.90 -2.44
C ASN A 40 -8.67 6.58 -2.76
N ARG A 41 -7.66 5.72 -2.89
CA ARG A 41 -6.32 6.15 -3.28
C ARG A 41 -6.27 6.49 -4.77
N TYR A 42 -5.42 7.46 -5.10
CA TYR A 42 -5.15 7.80 -6.48
C TYR A 42 -4.36 6.68 -7.17
N ASN A 43 -4.82 6.31 -8.36
CA ASN A 43 -4.15 5.38 -9.25
C ASN A 43 -4.01 6.03 -10.64
N ILE A 44 -3.09 5.48 -11.45
CA ILE A 44 -2.87 5.95 -12.81
C ILE A 44 -3.85 5.25 -13.74
N PHE A 45 -4.56 6.06 -14.51
CA PHE A 45 -5.46 5.61 -15.57
C PHE A 45 -4.96 6.11 -16.91
N LEU A 46 -5.32 5.39 -17.98
CA LEU A 46 -5.10 5.75 -19.37
C LEU A 46 -6.44 5.94 -20.05
N LEU A 47 -6.62 7.11 -20.64
CA LEU A 47 -7.72 7.45 -21.54
C LEU A 47 -7.24 7.33 -22.98
N THR A 48 -7.87 6.45 -23.75
CA THR A 48 -7.67 6.32 -25.20
C THR A 48 -8.98 6.54 -25.95
N ASN A 49 -8.89 6.67 -27.27
CA ASN A 49 -10.02 6.97 -28.16
C ASN A 49 -10.78 8.23 -27.74
N PHE A 50 -10.05 9.20 -27.18
CA PHE A 50 -10.61 10.49 -26.78
C PHE A 50 -10.90 11.35 -28.02
N GLY A 51 -12.07 11.99 -28.02
CA GLY A 51 -12.53 12.82 -29.14
C GLY A 51 -13.84 13.55 -28.82
N ASP A 52 -14.57 13.95 -29.85
CA ASP A 52 -15.80 14.74 -29.72
C ASP A 52 -16.94 14.01 -29.01
N LYS A 53 -16.87 12.66 -28.95
CA LYS A 53 -17.87 11.80 -28.33
C LYS A 53 -17.27 11.08 -27.12
N PRO A 54 -17.46 11.60 -25.89
CA PRO A 54 -16.91 11.00 -24.67
C PRO A 54 -17.37 9.55 -24.41
N GLU A 55 -18.49 9.15 -24.99
CA GLU A 55 -19.06 7.79 -24.87
C GLU A 55 -18.17 6.72 -25.53
N LEU A 56 -17.31 7.12 -26.46
CA LEU A 56 -16.36 6.23 -27.15
C LEU A 56 -15.01 6.15 -26.45
N ASN A 57 -14.82 6.94 -25.39
CA ASN A 57 -13.59 6.95 -24.62
C ASN A 57 -13.37 5.57 -23.98
N GLN A 58 -12.16 5.03 -24.16
CA GLN A 58 -11.74 3.83 -23.48
C GLN A 58 -10.87 4.22 -22.28
N LEU A 59 -11.27 3.75 -21.10
CA LEU A 59 -10.52 3.94 -19.87
C LEU A 59 -9.84 2.63 -19.47
N SER A 60 -8.57 2.69 -19.08
CA SER A 60 -7.81 1.54 -18.58
C SER A 60 -7.06 1.91 -17.31
N GLN A 61 -7.05 1.04 -16.30
CA GLN A 61 -6.33 1.26 -15.06
C GLN A 61 -4.90 0.71 -15.18
N LEU A 62 -3.90 1.60 -15.19
CA LEU A 62 -2.49 1.22 -15.35
C LEU A 62 -1.79 0.91 -14.02
N SER A 63 -2.29 1.44 -12.90
CA SER A 63 -1.77 1.08 -11.57
C SER A 63 -2.89 0.66 -10.61
N LYS A 64 -2.58 -0.26 -9.72
CA LYS A 64 -3.45 -0.65 -8.61
C LYS A 64 -2.61 -0.80 -7.34
N LEU A 65 -2.24 0.35 -6.77
CA LEU A 65 -1.36 0.41 -5.61
C LEU A 65 -2.05 -0.15 -4.37
N LYS A 66 -1.30 -0.95 -3.59
CA LYS A 66 -1.81 -1.53 -2.33
C LYS A 66 -1.83 -0.52 -1.20
N TYR A 67 -0.94 0.47 -1.24
CA TYR A 67 -0.85 1.58 -0.30
C TYR A 67 -0.41 2.84 -1.03
N GLY A 68 -0.58 4.00 -0.41
CA GLY A 68 -0.18 5.28 -1.00
C GLY A 68 -1.04 5.70 -2.20
N ASN A 69 -0.63 6.81 -2.82
CA ASN A 69 -1.27 7.49 -3.94
C ASN A 69 -0.30 7.58 -5.11
N ALA A 70 -0.79 7.32 -6.32
CA ALA A 70 -0.04 7.56 -7.55
C ALA A 70 -0.34 8.97 -8.08
N ARG A 71 0.67 9.83 -8.17
CA ARG A 71 0.58 11.24 -8.58
C ARG A 71 1.59 11.58 -9.68
N PHE A 72 1.34 12.68 -10.39
CA PHE A 72 2.23 13.21 -11.43
C PHE A 72 2.66 12.17 -12.47
N PRO A 73 1.72 11.45 -13.13
CA PRO A 73 2.04 10.49 -14.15
C PRO A 73 2.53 11.18 -15.41
N MET A 74 3.54 10.60 -16.07
CA MET A 74 4.06 11.11 -17.33
C MET A 74 4.83 10.06 -18.12
N GLN A 75 4.95 10.26 -19.44
CA GLN A 75 5.72 9.36 -20.30
C GLN A 75 7.20 9.36 -19.91
N TYR A 76 7.75 8.19 -19.58
CA TYR A 76 9.15 8.03 -19.22
C TYR A 76 10.01 7.73 -20.45
N ASN A 77 9.59 6.77 -21.26
CA ASN A 77 10.16 6.49 -22.58
C ASN A 77 9.06 5.92 -23.49
N VAL A 78 9.45 5.31 -24.62
CA VAL A 78 8.48 4.72 -25.54
C VAL A 78 7.62 3.64 -24.86
N ASN A 79 8.19 2.79 -24.00
CA ASN A 79 7.49 1.63 -23.41
C ASN A 79 7.07 1.80 -21.94
N HIS A 80 7.48 2.89 -21.30
CA HIS A 80 7.28 3.11 -19.87
C HIS A 80 6.72 4.49 -19.60
N PHE A 81 5.89 4.57 -18.58
CA PHE A 81 5.54 5.82 -17.91
C PHE A 81 6.14 5.84 -16.50
N THR A 82 6.17 7.01 -15.89
CA THR A 82 6.60 7.21 -14.52
C THR A 82 5.56 8.00 -13.74
N PHE A 83 5.54 7.81 -12.43
CA PHE A 83 4.68 8.54 -11.49
C PHE A 83 5.37 8.57 -10.12
N VAL A 84 4.86 9.39 -9.22
CA VAL A 84 5.29 9.45 -7.82
C VAL A 84 4.32 8.65 -6.96
N SER A 85 4.84 7.78 -6.11
CA SER A 85 4.06 7.02 -5.14
C SER A 85 4.70 7.05 -3.76
N ASP A 86 3.87 7.26 -2.74
CA ASP A 86 4.21 7.20 -1.32
C ASP A 86 3.85 5.84 -0.69
N GLU A 87 3.80 4.77 -1.49
CA GLU A 87 3.46 3.40 -1.04
C GLU A 87 4.36 2.87 0.10
N ASN A 88 5.60 3.34 0.22
CA ASN A 88 6.50 3.00 1.33
C ASN A 88 6.49 4.04 2.48
N GLY A 89 5.64 5.06 2.39
CA GLY A 89 5.53 6.19 3.32
C GLY A 89 6.29 7.44 2.88
N ILE A 90 7.12 7.35 1.84
CA ILE A 90 7.89 8.47 1.28
C ILE A 90 7.63 8.53 -0.22
N GLY A 91 7.33 9.71 -0.75
CA GLY A 91 7.12 9.87 -2.20
C GLY A 91 8.37 9.46 -2.99
N ASN A 92 8.26 8.36 -3.73
CA ASN A 92 9.31 7.78 -4.56
C ASN A 92 8.87 7.74 -6.01
N ARG A 93 9.83 7.78 -6.95
CA ARG A 93 9.52 7.60 -8.36
C ARG A 93 9.29 6.12 -8.65
N TYR A 94 8.22 5.83 -9.35
CA TYR A 94 7.86 4.52 -9.88
C TYR A 94 7.85 4.56 -11.40
N ALA A 95 8.06 3.41 -12.03
CA ALA A 95 7.86 3.21 -13.45
C ALA A 95 6.76 2.17 -13.67
N GLY A 96 5.94 2.38 -14.69
CA GLY A 96 5.02 1.38 -15.22
C GLY A 96 5.46 0.95 -16.62
N PHE A 97 5.72 -0.34 -16.81
CA PHE A 97 5.93 -0.90 -18.14
C PHE A 97 4.58 -1.14 -18.80
N PHE A 98 4.30 -0.42 -19.89
CA PHE A 98 3.03 -0.49 -20.59
C PHE A 98 2.98 -1.68 -21.55
N THR A 99 1.88 -2.42 -21.52
CA THR A 99 1.57 -3.46 -22.51
C THR A 99 0.12 -3.33 -22.95
N THR A 100 -0.11 -3.62 -24.22
CA THR A 100 -1.45 -3.65 -24.81
C THR A 100 -1.63 -4.96 -25.55
N LYS A 101 -2.81 -5.56 -25.43
CA LYS A 101 -3.19 -6.79 -26.14
C LYS A 101 -4.49 -6.51 -26.90
N ALA A 102 -4.50 -6.78 -28.20
CA ALA A 102 -5.75 -6.77 -28.97
C ALA A 102 -6.71 -7.84 -28.44
N GLU A 103 -7.90 -7.44 -28.03
CA GLU A 103 -8.95 -8.35 -27.54
C GLU A 103 -9.96 -8.70 -28.62
N GLY A 104 -10.19 -7.79 -29.56
CA GLY A 104 -11.13 -8.04 -30.65
C GLY A 104 -11.53 -6.79 -31.39
N LEU A 105 -12.65 -6.90 -32.08
CA LEU A 105 -13.29 -5.82 -32.81
C LEU A 105 -14.68 -5.60 -32.24
N ASP A 106 -15.03 -4.35 -32.01
CA ASP A 106 -16.38 -3.94 -31.70
C ASP A 106 -17.04 -3.31 -32.92
N THR A 107 -18.32 -3.60 -33.07
CA THR A 107 -19.18 -2.98 -34.07
C THR A 107 -19.99 -1.89 -33.41
N LEU A 108 -19.81 -0.65 -33.86
CA LEU A 108 -20.60 0.50 -33.48
C LEU A 108 -21.65 0.76 -34.56
N VAL A 109 -22.92 0.77 -34.16
CA VAL A 109 -24.05 1.07 -35.05
C VAL A 109 -24.59 2.44 -34.66
N LEU A 110 -24.61 3.37 -35.61
CA LEU A 110 -25.10 4.73 -35.43
C LEU A 110 -26.51 4.83 -35.99
N ILE A 111 -27.44 5.30 -35.14
CA ILE A 111 -28.85 5.48 -35.49
C ILE A 111 -29.33 6.79 -34.86
N GLY A 112 -29.50 7.82 -35.69
CA GLY A 112 -29.79 9.16 -35.20
C GLY A 112 -28.65 9.68 -34.34
N ASP A 113 -28.97 10.03 -33.09
CA ASP A 113 -27.99 10.50 -32.12
C ASP A 113 -27.39 9.36 -31.28
N ASP A 114 -27.96 8.15 -31.35
CA ASP A 114 -27.52 7.00 -30.55
C ASP A 114 -26.34 6.28 -31.20
N ILE A 115 -25.38 5.89 -30.37
CA ILE A 115 -24.30 4.97 -30.73
C ILE A 115 -24.45 3.69 -29.94
N LEU A 116 -24.76 2.60 -30.63
CA LEU A 116 -24.92 1.29 -30.04
C LEU A 116 -23.65 0.45 -30.24
N ARG A 117 -23.09 -0.09 -29.14
CA ARG A 117 -21.87 -0.92 -29.16
C ARG A 117 -22.24 -2.40 -29.08
N ASN A 118 -21.88 -3.15 -30.11
CA ASN A 118 -22.25 -4.57 -30.30
C ASN A 118 -23.74 -4.86 -30.05
N PRO A 119 -24.68 -4.11 -30.65
CA PRO A 119 -26.09 -4.32 -30.38
C PRO A 119 -26.59 -5.64 -30.95
N SER A 120 -27.58 -6.20 -30.27
CA SER A 120 -28.45 -7.24 -30.81
C SER A 120 -29.40 -6.66 -31.87
N ALA A 121 -29.92 -7.52 -32.74
CA ALA A 121 -30.90 -7.10 -33.77
C ALA A 121 -32.15 -6.43 -33.17
N LEU A 122 -32.55 -6.82 -31.96
CA LEU A 122 -33.69 -6.25 -31.24
C LEU A 122 -33.44 -4.80 -30.79
N GLU A 123 -32.22 -4.52 -30.33
CA GLU A 123 -31.83 -3.16 -29.92
C GLU A 123 -31.76 -2.23 -31.13
N VAL A 124 -31.26 -2.73 -32.26
CA VAL A 124 -31.25 -2.00 -33.54
C VAL A 124 -32.68 -1.69 -34.00
N ASP A 125 -33.57 -2.69 -34.05
CA ASP A 125 -34.98 -2.48 -34.47
C ASP A 125 -35.72 -1.50 -33.55
N SER A 126 -35.48 -1.59 -32.24
CA SER A 126 -36.04 -0.68 -31.25
C SER A 126 -35.56 0.77 -31.50
N ALA A 127 -34.26 0.97 -31.70
CA ALA A 127 -33.70 2.29 -32.00
C ALA A 127 -34.22 2.83 -33.34
N LEU A 128 -34.27 2.02 -34.40
CA LEU A 128 -34.83 2.41 -35.70
C LEU A 128 -36.28 2.89 -35.58
N ARG A 129 -37.10 2.18 -34.78
CA ARG A 129 -38.49 2.56 -34.53
C ARG A 129 -38.63 3.88 -33.77
N VAL A 130 -37.76 4.12 -32.77
CA VAL A 130 -37.73 5.38 -32.01
C VAL A 130 -37.39 6.56 -32.94
N TYR A 131 -36.38 6.41 -33.77
CA TYR A 131 -35.94 7.44 -34.73
C TYR A 131 -36.78 7.48 -36.02
N LYS A 132 -37.76 6.59 -36.18
CA LYS A 132 -38.61 6.44 -37.38
C LYS A 132 -37.78 6.26 -38.66
N LYS A 133 -36.67 5.52 -38.56
CA LYS A 133 -35.79 5.19 -39.69
C LYS A 133 -36.04 3.76 -40.15
N THR A 134 -35.82 3.51 -41.45
CA THR A 134 -35.94 2.18 -42.05
C THR A 134 -34.62 1.41 -42.08
N ASP A 135 -33.49 2.12 -41.94
CA ASP A 135 -32.15 1.54 -41.96
C ASP A 135 -31.21 2.35 -41.06
N VAL A 136 -30.08 1.74 -40.71
CA VAL A 136 -29.03 2.34 -39.89
C VAL A 136 -28.29 3.43 -40.65
N ASP A 137 -27.80 4.46 -39.96
CA ASP A 137 -27.10 5.56 -40.64
C ASP A 137 -25.67 5.16 -41.00
N SER A 138 -24.98 4.49 -40.10
CA SER A 138 -23.58 4.09 -40.29
C SER A 138 -23.19 2.94 -39.38
N ILE A 139 -22.25 2.12 -39.84
CA ILE A 139 -21.62 1.06 -39.06
C ILE A 139 -20.12 1.31 -39.07
N ALA A 140 -19.50 1.36 -37.90
CA ALA A 140 -18.06 1.46 -37.72
C ALA A 140 -17.53 0.25 -36.96
N VAL A 141 -16.37 -0.25 -37.35
CA VAL A 141 -15.69 -1.33 -36.63
C VAL A 141 -14.46 -0.76 -35.95
N VAL A 142 -14.37 -0.90 -34.63
CA VAL A 142 -13.30 -0.34 -33.80
C VAL A 142 -12.52 -1.47 -33.13
N ALA A 143 -11.20 -1.44 -33.23
CA ALA A 143 -10.36 -2.40 -32.52
C ALA A 143 -10.35 -2.10 -31.01
N VAL A 144 -10.62 -3.13 -30.21
CA VAL A 144 -10.56 -3.08 -28.75
C VAL A 144 -9.29 -3.75 -28.28
N SER A 145 -8.65 -3.13 -27.30
CA SER A 145 -7.45 -3.67 -26.66
C SER A 145 -7.58 -3.63 -25.15
N SER A 146 -7.00 -4.63 -24.49
CA SER A 146 -6.80 -4.63 -23.05
C SER A 146 -5.42 -4.11 -22.73
N ASP A 147 -5.40 -2.98 -22.04
CA ASP A 147 -4.18 -2.30 -21.64
C ASP A 147 -3.88 -2.60 -20.19
N SER A 148 -2.62 -2.86 -19.90
CA SER A 148 -2.15 -3.09 -18.54
C SER A 148 -0.77 -2.50 -18.36
N ALA A 149 -0.36 -2.34 -17.10
CA ALA A 149 1.02 -2.02 -16.82
C ALA A 149 1.54 -2.73 -15.58
N TYR A 150 2.84 -3.03 -15.61
CA TYR A 150 3.57 -3.55 -14.47
C TYR A 150 4.35 -2.42 -13.80
N THR A 151 3.98 -2.09 -12.55
CA THR A 151 4.56 -0.98 -11.79
C THR A 151 5.64 -1.43 -10.82
N PHE A 152 6.76 -0.70 -10.76
CA PHE A 152 7.88 -0.96 -9.84
C PHE A 152 8.59 0.35 -9.44
N PRO A 153 9.21 0.42 -8.25
CA PRO A 153 9.93 1.62 -7.83
C PRO A 153 11.24 1.78 -8.61
N LEU A 154 11.56 3.03 -8.96
CA LEU A 154 12.83 3.44 -9.56
C LEU A 154 13.81 4.01 -8.53
N THR A 155 13.29 4.65 -7.48
CA THR A 155 14.08 5.32 -6.44
C THR A 155 13.65 4.84 -5.06
N ASN A 156 14.54 5.04 -4.09
CA ASN A 156 14.24 4.87 -2.66
C ASN A 156 14.90 6.01 -1.88
N TYR A 157 14.32 7.20 -1.97
CA TYR A 157 14.80 8.40 -1.30
C TYR A 157 14.42 8.41 0.18
N GLN A 158 15.24 9.08 0.98
CA GLN A 158 14.97 9.33 2.41
C GLN A 158 13.94 10.45 2.62
N SER A 159 13.69 11.27 1.60
CA SER A 159 12.76 12.39 1.64
C SER A 159 11.82 12.35 0.44
N THR A 160 10.61 12.88 0.61
CA THR A 160 9.58 12.83 -0.43
C THR A 160 9.98 13.59 -1.70
N LEU A 161 9.70 12.98 -2.84
CA LEU A 161 9.75 13.60 -4.16
C LEU A 161 8.53 14.50 -4.32
N GLY A 162 8.73 15.82 -4.28
CA GLY A 162 7.65 16.79 -4.34
C GLY A 162 7.08 16.96 -5.75
N GLU A 163 7.94 16.88 -6.76
CA GLU A 163 7.55 17.01 -8.16
C GLU A 163 8.53 16.26 -9.06
N THR A 164 8.00 15.64 -10.12
CA THR A 164 8.79 15.06 -11.21
C THR A 164 8.29 15.60 -12.54
N ARG A 165 9.19 16.04 -13.40
CA ARG A 165 8.91 16.40 -14.78
C ARG A 165 9.95 15.83 -15.73
N ILE A 166 9.56 15.62 -16.97
CA ILE A 166 10.43 15.09 -18.03
C ILE A 166 10.53 16.16 -19.10
N ALA A 167 11.78 16.44 -19.47
CA ALA A 167 12.12 17.40 -20.50
C ALA A 167 12.28 16.68 -21.84
N GLY A 168 11.14 16.34 -22.45
CA GLY A 168 10.98 15.92 -23.86
C GLY A 168 12.07 15.01 -24.45
N ASP A 169 12.29 15.15 -25.75
CA ASP A 169 13.14 14.30 -26.62
C ASP A 169 14.57 14.02 -26.11
N ASN A 170 15.04 14.74 -25.10
CA ASN A 170 16.37 14.61 -24.54
C ASN A 170 16.50 13.56 -23.43
N ASN A 171 15.46 12.76 -23.14
CA ASN A 171 15.49 11.69 -22.12
C ASN A 171 15.97 12.19 -20.75
N GLN A 172 15.59 13.43 -20.40
CA GLN A 172 15.99 14.12 -19.19
C GLN A 172 14.81 14.23 -18.22
N VAL A 173 15.11 14.06 -16.94
CA VAL A 173 14.14 14.11 -15.84
C VAL A 173 14.56 15.22 -14.90
N SER A 174 13.68 16.18 -14.66
CA SER A 174 13.84 17.18 -13.60
C SER A 174 13.02 16.77 -12.39
N GLU A 175 13.61 16.80 -11.21
CA GLU A 175 12.90 16.44 -9.98
C GLU A 175 13.22 17.37 -8.82
N VAL A 176 12.22 17.58 -7.97
CA VAL A 176 12.38 18.39 -6.75
C VAL A 176 12.21 17.48 -5.54
N THR A 177 13.25 17.40 -4.72
CA THR A 177 13.16 16.79 -3.39
C THR A 177 13.19 17.88 -2.33
N ARG A 178 12.59 17.60 -1.17
CA ARG A 178 12.66 18.48 0.00
C ARG A 178 13.58 17.85 1.04
N GLN A 179 14.66 18.53 1.38
CA GLN A 179 15.54 18.14 2.47
C GLN A 179 15.44 19.21 3.57
N SER A 180 14.77 18.88 4.68
CA SER A 180 14.48 19.84 5.74
C SER A 180 13.72 21.08 5.20
N ASP A 181 14.31 22.26 5.28
CA ASP A 181 13.74 23.52 4.81
C ASP A 181 14.14 23.88 3.36
N GLU A 182 15.08 23.14 2.77
CA GLU A 182 15.55 23.39 1.42
C GLU A 182 14.86 22.49 0.39
N LYS A 183 14.62 23.05 -0.81
CA LYS A 183 14.17 22.31 -1.98
C LYS A 183 15.33 22.20 -2.95
N ILE A 184 15.69 20.96 -3.30
CA ILE A 184 16.79 20.69 -4.22
C ILE A 184 16.20 20.23 -5.55
N LEU A 185 16.56 20.93 -6.62
CA LEU A 185 16.21 20.59 -7.99
C LEU A 185 17.34 19.78 -8.62
N TYR A 186 17.04 18.56 -9.04
CA TYR A 186 17.97 17.71 -9.79
C TYR A 186 17.60 17.65 -11.26
N LYS A 187 18.63 17.52 -12.09
CA LYS A 187 18.52 17.16 -13.50
C LYS A 187 19.17 15.79 -13.71
N LEU A 188 18.36 14.79 -13.95
CA LEU A 188 18.75 13.39 -14.10
C LEU A 188 18.54 12.92 -15.55
N LYS A 189 19.20 11.81 -15.89
CA LYS A 189 18.91 11.04 -17.09
C LYS A 189 18.01 9.86 -16.75
N ILE A 190 17.30 9.34 -17.74
CA ILE A 190 16.55 8.08 -17.60
C ILE A 190 17.52 6.95 -17.23
N ASN A 191 17.21 6.22 -16.17
CA ASN A 191 18.03 5.09 -15.71
C ASN A 191 17.56 3.78 -16.37
N GLU A 192 18.11 3.49 -17.55
CA GLU A 192 17.76 2.29 -18.33
C GLU A 192 18.12 0.98 -17.64
N ASP A 193 19.18 0.96 -16.83
CA ASP A 193 19.59 -0.24 -16.09
C ASP A 193 18.56 -0.65 -15.05
N VAL A 194 18.00 0.32 -14.30
CA VAL A 194 16.93 0.06 -13.33
C VAL A 194 15.65 -0.38 -14.03
N LEU A 195 15.31 0.20 -15.19
CA LEU A 195 14.16 -0.23 -15.99
C LEU A 195 14.27 -1.70 -16.44
N ARG A 196 15.47 -2.13 -16.84
CA ARG A 196 15.73 -3.50 -17.29
C ARG A 196 15.81 -4.49 -16.13
N ARG A 197 16.55 -4.15 -15.07
CA ARG A 197 16.82 -5.05 -13.94
C ARG A 197 15.67 -5.11 -12.93
N ARG A 198 14.94 -4.01 -12.76
CA ARG A 198 13.79 -3.88 -11.83
C ARG A 198 14.13 -4.34 -10.40
N ASN A 199 15.38 -4.11 -9.99
CA ASN A 199 15.95 -4.64 -8.75
C ASN A 199 15.94 -3.63 -7.60
N MET A 200 15.36 -2.44 -7.82
CA MET A 200 15.19 -1.45 -6.76
C MET A 200 14.00 -1.85 -5.89
N GLY A 201 14.21 -1.93 -4.58
CA GLY A 201 13.16 -2.12 -3.60
C GLY A 201 12.89 -0.83 -2.84
N ALA A 202 11.63 -0.42 -2.72
CA ALA A 202 11.20 0.64 -1.83
C ALA A 202 10.91 0.04 -0.46
N GLN A 203 11.89 0.09 0.44
CA GLN A 203 11.70 -0.41 1.81
C GLN A 203 10.67 0.47 2.53
N PRO A 204 9.61 -0.11 3.12
CA PRO A 204 8.65 0.65 3.91
C PRO A 204 9.30 1.27 5.14
N THR A 205 8.92 2.51 5.43
CA THR A 205 9.14 3.17 6.73
C THR A 205 8.49 2.36 7.86
N GLU A 206 8.96 2.49 9.10
CA GLU A 206 8.33 1.87 10.27
C GLU A 206 6.86 2.28 10.41
N TYR A 207 6.55 3.55 10.12
CA TYR A 207 5.16 4.00 10.04
C TYR A 207 4.33 3.17 9.04
N MET A 208 4.83 3.00 7.82
CA MET A 208 4.12 2.24 6.80
C MET A 208 4.08 0.74 7.13
N LYS A 209 5.13 0.17 7.74
CA LYS A 209 5.10 -1.22 8.24
C LYS A 209 3.97 -1.43 9.23
N LYS A 210 3.74 -0.47 10.13
CA LYS A 210 2.62 -0.53 11.09
C LYS A 210 1.28 -0.57 10.38
N ILE A 211 1.04 0.35 9.43
CA ILE A 211 -0.21 0.36 8.64
C ILE A 211 -0.39 -0.95 7.86
N MET A 212 0.67 -1.44 7.23
CA MET A 212 0.64 -2.71 6.49
C MET A 212 0.30 -3.89 7.41
N ASN A 213 0.81 -3.91 8.64
CA ASN A 213 0.50 -4.95 9.62
C ASN A 213 -0.95 -4.86 10.10
N GLU A 214 -1.45 -3.66 10.36
CA GLU A 214 -2.87 -3.44 10.72
C GLU A 214 -3.81 -3.88 9.58
N HIS A 215 -3.46 -3.55 8.33
CA HIS A 215 -4.24 -3.98 7.16
C HIS A 215 -4.24 -5.50 7.00
N LYS A 216 -3.08 -6.14 7.16
CA LYS A 216 -2.95 -7.61 7.12
C LYS A 216 -3.73 -8.28 8.24
N ALA A 217 -3.72 -7.72 9.46
CA ALA A 217 -4.50 -8.24 10.59
C ALA A 217 -6.00 -8.19 10.28
N LYS A 218 -6.50 -7.05 9.80
CA LYS A 218 -7.91 -6.91 9.37
C LYS A 218 -8.28 -7.86 8.24
N GLU A 219 -7.41 -8.02 7.23
CA GLU A 219 -7.64 -8.98 6.16
C GLU A 219 -7.66 -10.44 6.66
N ALA A 220 -6.86 -10.77 7.68
CA ALA A 220 -6.86 -12.08 8.30
C ALA A 220 -8.15 -12.34 9.09
N GLU A 221 -8.62 -11.36 9.87
CA GLU A 221 -9.91 -11.42 10.57
C GLU A 221 -11.10 -11.58 9.61
N LEU A 222 -11.03 -11.00 8.40
CA LEU A 222 -12.07 -11.15 7.38
C LEU A 222 -12.05 -12.52 6.69
N LYS A 223 -10.88 -13.14 6.55
CA LYS A 223 -10.73 -14.47 5.91
C LYS A 223 -10.98 -15.62 6.86
N PHE A 224 -10.75 -15.38 8.15
CA PHE A 224 -11.10 -16.26 9.25
C PHE A 224 -11.98 -15.44 10.19
N PRO A 225 -13.24 -15.14 9.80
CA PRO A 225 -14.18 -14.61 10.78
C PRO A 225 -14.17 -15.61 11.91
N ASP A 226 -13.93 -15.14 13.14
CA ASP A 226 -13.83 -15.98 14.34
C ASP A 226 -14.72 -17.21 14.14
N ASP A 227 -14.11 -18.39 14.07
CA ASP A 227 -14.80 -19.61 14.46
C ASP A 227 -15.18 -19.35 15.93
N LYS A 228 -16.27 -18.58 16.13
CA LYS A 228 -17.11 -18.75 17.29
C LYS A 228 -17.26 -20.25 17.32
N PRO A 229 -16.77 -20.94 18.37
CA PRO A 229 -16.89 -22.38 18.41
C PRO A 229 -18.38 -22.63 18.17
N VAL A 230 -18.71 -23.20 17.01
CA VAL A 230 -20.05 -23.70 16.78
C VAL A 230 -20.20 -24.64 17.95
N ALA A 231 -21.08 -24.28 18.89
CA ALA A 231 -21.33 -25.11 20.04
C ALA A 231 -21.67 -26.47 19.45
N ASP A 232 -20.76 -27.43 19.64
CA ASP A 232 -20.89 -28.76 19.10
C ASP A 232 -22.18 -29.31 19.72
N THR A 233 -23.25 -29.33 18.94
CA THR A 233 -24.56 -29.79 19.41
C THR A 233 -24.57 -31.32 19.55
N ALA A 234 -23.46 -32.00 19.25
CA ALA A 234 -23.28 -33.38 19.64
C ALA A 234 -23.11 -33.45 21.16
N LYS A 235 -24.07 -34.11 21.83
CA LYS A 235 -23.84 -34.62 23.19
C LYS A 235 -22.58 -35.48 23.14
N LYS A 236 -21.51 -35.02 23.79
CA LYS A 236 -20.41 -35.90 24.19
C LYS A 236 -21.01 -36.93 25.14
N ASP A 237 -21.20 -38.15 24.66
CA ASP A 237 -21.35 -39.30 25.53
C ASP A 237 -20.07 -39.42 26.38
N ASP A 238 -20.27 -39.71 27.67
CA ASP A 238 -19.30 -39.59 28.75
C ASP A 238 -17.87 -40.04 28.40
N ASP A 239 -16.90 -39.18 28.75
CA ASP A 239 -15.45 -39.44 28.69
C ASP A 239 -15.12 -40.75 29.45
N PHE A 240 -15.03 -41.87 28.71
CA PHE A 240 -14.74 -43.21 29.24
C PHE A 240 -13.29 -43.36 29.76
N PHE A 241 -12.42 -42.37 29.54
CA PHE A 241 -11.03 -42.40 29.97
C PHE A 241 -10.77 -41.37 31.08
N GLN A 242 -10.77 -41.82 32.33
CA GLN A 242 -10.23 -41.04 33.45
C GLN A 242 -8.71 -40.90 33.28
N THR A 243 -8.26 -39.70 32.92
CA THR A 243 -6.85 -39.33 33.06
C THR A 243 -6.70 -38.39 34.25
N GLU A 244 -5.68 -38.61 35.08
CA GLU A 244 -5.43 -37.87 36.33
C GLU A 244 -5.08 -36.38 36.13
N PHE A 245 -5.06 -35.89 34.89
CA PHE A 245 -4.77 -34.51 34.51
C PHE A 245 -6.02 -33.69 34.17
N ALA A 246 -7.23 -34.25 34.30
CA ALA A 246 -8.48 -33.57 33.93
C ALA A 246 -8.80 -32.31 34.74
N ASN A 247 -8.15 -32.11 35.90
CA ASN A 247 -8.37 -30.98 36.80
C ASN A 247 -7.26 -29.92 36.79
N GLU A 248 -6.35 -29.92 35.82
CA GLU A 248 -5.44 -28.77 35.66
C GLU A 248 -6.18 -27.57 35.07
N LYS A 249 -6.19 -26.45 35.80
CA LYS A 249 -6.68 -25.18 35.27
C LYS A 249 -5.89 -24.84 34.02
N LYS A 250 -6.59 -24.74 32.88
CA LYS A 250 -6.03 -24.29 31.61
C LYS A 250 -5.28 -22.98 31.84
N ASP A 251 -3.97 -23.00 31.60
CA ASP A 251 -3.08 -21.90 31.87
C ASP A 251 -3.52 -20.66 31.06
N SER A 252 -3.84 -19.57 31.76
CA SER A 252 -4.39 -18.35 31.16
C SER A 252 -3.29 -17.33 30.86
N SER A 253 -2.13 -17.80 30.44
CA SER A 253 -1.08 -16.98 29.86
C SER A 253 -1.41 -16.67 28.39
N VAL A 254 -2.49 -15.92 28.19
CA VAL A 254 -2.76 -15.21 26.92
C VAL A 254 -1.71 -14.11 26.78
N ILE A 255 -0.54 -14.45 26.26
CA ILE A 255 0.43 -13.50 25.74
C ILE A 255 -0.17 -12.99 24.42
N GLY A 256 -0.99 -11.94 24.51
CA GLY A 256 -1.61 -11.33 23.34
C GLY A 256 -3.02 -10.81 23.57
N LYS A 257 -3.23 -9.95 24.58
CA LYS A 257 -4.39 -9.06 24.56
C LYS A 257 -4.13 -8.00 23.48
N VAL A 258 -4.69 -8.21 22.31
CA VAL A 258 -4.92 -7.12 21.34
C VAL A 258 -5.95 -6.20 21.99
N TYR A 259 -5.56 -4.96 22.26
CA TYR A 259 -6.53 -3.94 22.65
C TYR A 259 -7.44 -3.72 21.45
N SER A 260 -8.74 -4.01 21.61
CA SER A 260 -9.76 -3.61 20.65
C SER A 260 -9.68 -2.09 20.52
N ALA A 261 -9.31 -1.61 19.34
CA ALA A 261 -9.45 -0.21 19.00
C ALA A 261 -10.94 0.07 18.91
N GLU A 262 -11.47 0.87 19.84
CA GLU A 262 -12.81 1.43 19.70
C GLU A 262 -12.90 2.12 18.34
N GLU A 263 -13.84 1.66 17.50
CA GLU A 263 -14.24 2.34 16.28
C GLU A 263 -14.64 3.76 16.64
N THR A 264 -13.77 4.71 16.33
CA THR A 264 -14.12 6.12 16.43
C THR A 264 -15.09 6.41 15.31
N ALA A 265 -16.36 6.60 15.67
CA ALA A 265 -17.41 7.02 14.76
C ALA A 265 -16.93 8.16 13.86
N ASN A 266 -17.18 8.01 12.55
CA ASN A 266 -16.83 8.97 11.51
C ASN A 266 -17.54 10.32 11.72
N GLU A 267 -16.98 11.17 12.58
CA GLU A 267 -17.41 12.56 12.71
C GLU A 267 -16.87 13.41 11.56
N SER A 268 -17.73 14.24 10.96
CA SER A 268 -17.40 15.12 9.83
C SER A 268 -16.19 16.01 10.12
N ILE A 269 -15.19 15.97 9.23
CA ILE A 269 -13.90 16.69 9.30
C ILE A 269 -14.09 18.19 9.56
N LEU A 270 -15.16 18.79 9.04
CA LEU A 270 -15.48 20.21 9.20
C LEU A 270 -15.75 20.64 10.66
N LYS A 271 -16.17 19.71 11.53
CA LYS A 271 -16.41 19.98 12.96
C LYS A 271 -15.11 19.93 13.80
N LYS A 272 -14.03 19.39 13.23
CA LYS A 272 -12.71 19.20 13.87
C LYS A 272 -11.68 20.28 13.50
N ILE A 273 -12.03 21.26 12.67
CA ILE A 273 -11.13 22.36 12.31
C ILE A 273 -11.03 23.33 13.50
N LYS A 274 -10.10 23.05 14.42
CA LYS A 274 -9.58 23.99 15.41
C LYS A 274 -8.09 24.18 15.13
N LEU A 275 -7.56 25.34 15.52
CA LEU A 275 -6.12 25.60 15.56
C LEU A 275 -5.46 24.51 16.43
N PHE A 276 -4.74 23.59 15.81
CA PHE A 276 -4.09 22.51 16.54
C PHE A 276 -2.86 23.06 17.26
N THR A 277 -2.87 23.02 18.59
CA THR A 277 -1.63 23.09 19.37
C THR A 277 -0.75 21.90 19.00
N TYR A 278 0.56 22.11 18.81
CA TYR A 278 1.52 21.02 18.56
C TYR A 278 1.33 19.93 19.61
N LYS A 279 0.92 18.73 19.18
CA LYS A 279 0.76 17.60 20.09
C LYS A 279 2.16 17.07 20.47
N PRO A 280 2.34 16.57 21.70
CA PRO A 280 3.60 15.92 22.06
C PRO A 280 3.90 14.76 21.09
N PRO A 281 5.18 14.43 20.87
CA PRO A 281 5.60 13.35 19.98
C PRO A 281 4.89 12.04 20.33
N LYS A 282 4.36 11.34 19.32
CA LYS A 282 3.68 10.06 19.53
C LYS A 282 4.69 8.94 19.39
N PHE A 283 4.76 8.08 20.40
CA PHE A 283 5.63 6.91 20.42
C PHE A 283 4.83 5.63 20.14
N SER A 284 5.38 4.76 19.31
CA SER A 284 4.91 3.39 19.11
C SER A 284 5.88 2.39 19.72
N ALA A 285 5.36 1.28 20.27
CA ALA A 285 6.20 0.16 20.68
C ALA A 285 6.71 -0.59 19.44
N ASP A 286 8.03 -0.58 19.25
CA ASP A 286 8.72 -1.09 18.05
C ASP A 286 9.12 -2.57 18.22
N ALA A 287 9.51 -2.97 19.42
CA ALA A 287 9.79 -4.36 19.73
C ALA A 287 9.70 -4.64 21.23
N ALA A 288 8.99 -5.71 21.58
CA ALA A 288 9.16 -6.41 22.85
C ALA A 288 9.80 -7.76 22.54
N SER A 289 11.09 -7.92 22.87
CA SER A 289 11.79 -9.18 22.71
C SER A 289 12.24 -9.71 24.06
N ALA A 290 11.89 -10.98 24.32
CA ALA A 290 12.41 -11.74 25.43
C ALA A 290 13.40 -12.76 24.86
N THR A 291 14.68 -12.63 25.20
CA THR A 291 15.72 -13.56 24.75
C THR A 291 16.56 -14.01 25.93
N PHE A 292 16.82 -15.31 26.02
CA PHE A 292 17.80 -15.86 26.94
C PHE A 292 19.19 -15.58 26.37
N THR A 293 19.96 -14.68 26.99
CA THR A 293 21.29 -14.32 26.51
C THR A 293 22.24 -14.09 27.69
N ASN A 294 23.51 -14.41 27.50
CA ASN A 294 24.58 -14.09 28.45
C ASN A 294 25.33 -12.79 28.09
N ASN A 295 24.76 -11.95 27.23
CA ASN A 295 25.41 -10.71 26.79
C ASN A 295 25.49 -9.68 27.93
N VAL A 296 26.63 -9.00 28.02
CA VAL A 296 26.90 -7.95 29.01
C VAL A 296 26.42 -6.60 28.46
N LEU A 297 25.39 -6.02 29.06
CA LEU A 297 24.80 -4.75 28.59
C LEU A 297 25.59 -3.51 29.00
N ILE A 298 26.27 -3.55 30.14
CA ILE A 298 27.08 -2.44 30.67
C ILE A 298 28.26 -3.06 31.43
N ASN A 299 29.48 -2.76 30.97
CA ASN A 299 30.70 -3.01 31.75
C ASN A 299 30.87 -1.86 32.75
N ARG A 300 30.70 -2.14 34.05
CA ARG A 300 31.05 -1.18 35.10
C ARG A 300 32.57 -1.15 35.23
N TYR A 301 33.16 0.03 35.38
CA TYR A 301 34.59 0.16 35.65
C TYR A 301 34.97 -0.64 36.89
N GLN A 302 35.98 -1.52 36.76
CA GLN A 302 36.55 -2.27 37.87
C GLN A 302 37.98 -1.77 38.09
N PRO A 303 38.32 -1.26 39.29
CA PRO A 303 39.69 -0.84 39.58
C PRO A 303 40.62 -2.06 39.48
N TYR A 304 41.75 -1.86 38.80
CA TYR A 304 42.74 -2.90 38.55
C TYR A 304 43.40 -3.37 39.85
N SER A 305 43.19 -4.62 40.26
CA SER A 305 43.78 -5.21 41.49
C SER A 305 45.07 -6.01 41.24
N GLY A 306 45.90 -5.58 40.29
CA GLY A 306 47.24 -6.16 40.11
C GLY A 306 47.27 -7.61 39.62
N GLY A 307 46.28 -8.04 38.82
CA GLY A 307 46.23 -9.38 38.24
C GLY A 307 45.74 -10.49 39.18
N PHE A 308 45.39 -10.17 40.43
CA PHE A 308 44.78 -11.12 41.36
C PHE A 308 43.26 -11.00 41.36
N GLY A 309 42.59 -11.97 40.72
CA GLY A 309 41.15 -12.22 40.84
C GLY A 309 40.38 -12.25 39.51
N PRO A 310 39.30 -13.03 39.42
CA PRO A 310 38.48 -13.12 38.21
C PRO A 310 37.74 -11.80 37.93
N VAL A 311 37.74 -11.36 36.66
CA VAL A 311 36.92 -10.22 36.18
C VAL A 311 35.46 -10.55 36.48
N ARG A 312 34.83 -9.78 37.38
CA ARG A 312 33.45 -10.03 37.77
C ARG A 312 32.51 -9.44 36.73
N LEU A 313 32.05 -10.26 35.80
CA LEU A 313 30.93 -9.89 34.93
C LEU A 313 29.69 -9.66 35.80
N ASN A 314 28.85 -8.70 35.41
CA ASN A 314 27.72 -8.16 36.19
C ASN A 314 26.56 -9.18 36.45
N SER A 315 26.79 -10.49 36.30
CA SER A 315 25.87 -11.54 36.75
C SER A 315 26.61 -12.84 37.04
N SER A 316 26.53 -13.31 38.28
CA SER A 316 27.03 -14.62 38.74
C SER A 316 26.02 -15.76 38.54
N THR A 317 25.00 -15.57 37.69
CA THR A 317 23.90 -16.52 37.46
C THR A 317 24.01 -17.16 36.08
N PRO A 318 23.89 -18.51 35.96
CA PRO A 318 24.06 -19.24 34.71
C PRO A 318 22.89 -19.06 33.72
N LEU A 319 21.71 -18.65 34.21
CA LEU A 319 20.54 -18.34 33.38
C LEU A 319 20.15 -16.87 33.58
N ASN A 320 20.16 -16.10 32.49
CA ASN A 320 19.75 -14.70 32.49
C ASN A 320 18.76 -14.46 31.34
N GLY A 321 17.58 -13.92 31.69
CA GLY A 321 16.60 -13.44 30.72
C GLY A 321 16.79 -11.94 30.50
N LEU A 322 16.91 -11.53 29.24
CA LEU A 322 16.92 -10.12 28.87
C LEU A 322 15.63 -9.78 28.16
N ILE A 323 14.86 -8.87 28.75
CA ILE A 323 13.69 -8.28 28.09
C ILE A 323 14.12 -6.91 27.58
N ARG A 324 14.01 -6.70 26.27
CA ARG A 324 14.23 -5.40 25.63
C ARG A 324 12.90 -4.83 25.16
N LEU A 325 12.67 -3.57 25.50
CA LEU A 325 11.51 -2.79 25.08
C LEU A 325 12.05 -1.56 24.32
N GLY A 326 11.64 -1.42 23.07
CA GLY A 326 11.94 -0.23 22.27
C GLY A 326 10.67 0.54 21.95
N THR A 327 10.71 1.86 22.08
CA THR A 327 9.72 2.75 21.46
C THR A 327 10.39 3.68 20.46
N THR A 328 9.73 3.89 19.33
CA THR A 328 10.15 4.82 18.28
C THR A 328 9.10 5.89 18.11
N GLU A 329 9.56 7.11 17.87
CA GLU A 329 8.71 8.24 17.53
C GLU A 329 8.15 8.08 16.09
N LEU A 330 6.97 8.64 15.81
CA LEU A 330 6.23 8.43 14.57
C LEU A 330 6.98 8.83 13.29
N MET A 331 7.85 9.84 13.36
CA MET A 331 8.71 10.29 12.26
C MET A 331 10.09 9.64 12.31
N GLU A 332 10.29 8.65 13.19
CA GLU A 332 11.52 7.88 13.37
C GLU A 332 12.74 8.71 13.80
N ASP A 333 12.54 9.95 14.23
CA ASP A 333 13.63 10.85 14.62
C ASP A 333 14.24 10.46 15.98
N VAL A 334 13.44 9.85 16.86
CA VAL A 334 13.84 9.51 18.23
C VAL A 334 13.51 8.06 18.55
N ARG A 335 14.52 7.28 18.95
CA ARG A 335 14.38 5.91 19.42
C ARG A 335 14.81 5.79 20.88
N ILE A 336 13.89 5.36 21.73
CA ILE A 336 14.15 5.08 23.14
C ILE A 336 14.19 3.56 23.31
N THR A 337 15.32 3.03 23.74
CA THR A 337 15.45 1.60 24.06
C THR A 337 15.74 1.43 25.55
N GLY A 338 14.92 0.61 26.19
CA GLY A 338 15.09 0.19 27.58
C GLY A 338 15.16 -1.32 27.66
N GLY A 339 15.84 -1.84 28.67
CA GLY A 339 15.84 -3.27 28.92
C GLY A 339 16.06 -3.55 30.40
N TYR A 340 15.36 -4.54 30.92
CA TYR A 340 15.58 -5.04 32.27
C TYR A 340 16.06 -6.48 32.22
N LYS A 341 17.03 -6.79 33.08
CA LYS A 341 17.66 -8.10 33.16
C LYS A 341 17.08 -8.85 34.35
N ILE A 342 16.55 -10.05 34.10
CA ILE A 342 16.08 -10.96 35.13
C ILE A 342 17.16 -12.03 35.32
N SER A 343 17.72 -12.08 36.51
CA SER A 343 18.71 -13.08 36.92
C SER A 343 18.06 -14.01 37.94
N THR A 344 17.95 -15.30 37.62
CA THR A 344 17.43 -16.30 38.55
C THR A 344 18.60 -17.02 39.23
N ASN A 345 18.48 -17.27 40.54
CA ASN A 345 19.39 -18.13 41.27
C ASN A 345 18.77 -19.52 41.38
N LEU A 346 18.71 -20.25 40.26
CA LEU A 346 18.31 -21.65 40.29
C LEU A 346 19.43 -22.46 40.97
N LYS A 347 19.26 -22.76 42.26
CA LYS A 347 20.00 -23.86 42.89
C LYS A 347 19.39 -25.15 42.38
N ILE A 348 20.10 -25.83 41.48
CA ILE A 348 19.83 -27.24 41.21
C ILE A 348 20.20 -27.96 42.51
N MET A 349 19.18 -28.34 43.31
CA MET A 349 19.38 -29.32 44.36
C MET A 349 19.71 -30.63 43.66
N SER A 350 20.97 -31.06 43.75
CA SER A 350 21.36 -32.43 43.41
C SER A 350 20.65 -33.36 44.40
N GLY A 351 19.69 -34.13 43.90
CA GLY A 351 19.18 -35.34 44.56
C GLY A 351 20.14 -36.49 44.32
#